data_AF-A0A3D1A026-F1
#
_entry.id   AF-A0A3D1A026-F1
#
_cell.length_a   1.000
_cell.length_b   1.000
_cell.length_c   1.000
_cell.angle_alpha   90.00
_cell.angle_beta   90.00
_cell.angle_gamma   90.00
#
_symmetry.space_group_name_H-M   'P 1'
#
loop_
_entity.id
_entity.type
_entity.pdbx_description
1 polymer ?
#
loop_
_entity_poly.entity_id
_entity_poly.type
_entity_poly.pdbx_seq_one_letter_code
_entity_poly.pdbx_strand_id
1 'polypeptide(L)'
;MDFNQAVQKVLDTDELFQTEDVEIRGTFYKAFNKVPADLKELLEYGKKVREWEEFIVYEKEKISYLDFCNQVGKLSSFLQKEVGIK
;
A
#
# COMPACT_ATOMS: atom_id res chain seq x y z
N MET A 1 -11.04 -27.75 -13.72
CA MET A 1 -10.43 -26.41 -13.79
C MET A 1 -8.93 -26.62 -13.71
N ASP A 2 -8.21 -26.27 -14.76
CA ASP A 2 -6.74 -26.31 -14.72
C ASP A 2 -6.16 -25.04 -14.06
N PHE A 3 -4.85 -25.03 -13.82
CA PHE A 3 -4.18 -23.91 -13.17
C PHE A 3 -4.39 -22.58 -13.92
N ASN A 4 -4.33 -22.58 -15.26
CA ASN A 4 -4.47 -21.36 -16.05
C ASN A 4 -5.89 -20.80 -15.96
N GLN A 5 -6.90 -21.68 -16.00
CA GLN A 5 -8.29 -21.29 -15.79
C GLN A 5 -8.52 -20.71 -14.40
N ALA A 6 -7.88 -21.29 -13.37
CA ALA A 6 -7.97 -20.79 -12.00
C ALA A 6 -7.32 -19.42 -11.84
N VAL A 7 -6.13 -19.23 -12.43
CA VAL A 7 -5.44 -17.93 -12.47
C VAL A 7 -6.30 -16.89 -13.18
N GLN A 8 -6.82 -17.19 -14.37
CA GLN A 8 -7.65 -16.25 -15.12
C GLN A 8 -8.89 -15.84 -14.32
N LYS A 9 -9.54 -16.80 -13.64
CA LYS A 9 -10.70 -16.49 -12.79
C LYS A 9 -10.35 -15.53 -11.65
N VAL A 10 -9.19 -15.67 -11.01
CA VAL A 10 -8.75 -14.73 -9.97
C VAL A 10 -8.50 -13.34 -10.57
N LEU A 11 -7.82 -13.26 -11.70
CA LEU A 11 -7.56 -11.99 -12.40
C LEU A 11 -8.86 -11.29 -12.82
N ASP A 12 -9.91 -12.04 -13.17
CA ASP A 12 -11.18 -11.47 -13.62
C ASP A 12 -12.10 -11.06 -12.45
N THR A 13 -12.00 -11.74 -11.31
CA THR A 13 -13.00 -11.62 -10.22
C THR A 13 -12.50 -10.94 -8.95
N ASP A 14 -11.19 -10.95 -8.68
CA ASP A 14 -10.62 -10.33 -7.50
C ASP A 14 -9.94 -9.01 -7.88
N GLU A 15 -10.54 -7.90 -7.45
CA GLU A 15 -10.07 -6.55 -7.74
C GLU A 15 -8.61 -6.32 -7.33
N LEU A 16 -8.11 -7.01 -6.29
CA LEU A 16 -6.73 -6.87 -5.83
C LEU A 16 -5.72 -7.39 -6.85
N PHE A 17 -6.11 -8.37 -7.68
CA PHE A 17 -5.24 -9.04 -8.63
C PHE A 17 -5.47 -8.59 -10.08
N GLN A 18 -6.37 -7.64 -10.32
CA GLN A 18 -6.58 -7.09 -11.65
C GLN A 18 -5.32 -6.39 -12.16
N THR A 19 -5.01 -6.61 -13.43
CA THR A 19 -3.82 -6.05 -14.09
C THR A 19 -4.19 -5.28 -15.35
N GLU A 20 -3.30 -4.39 -15.74
CA GLU A 20 -3.32 -3.68 -17.02
C GLU A 20 -1.94 -3.74 -17.69
N ASP A 21 -1.89 -3.50 -18.99
CA ASP A 21 -0.63 -3.37 -19.72
C ASP A 21 -0.18 -1.90 -19.66
N VAL A 22 1.00 -1.65 -19.07
CA VAL A 22 1.59 -0.32 -18.89
C VAL A 22 2.83 -0.19 -19.77
N GLU A 23 2.92 0.90 -20.52
CA GLU A 23 4.11 1.22 -21.30
C GLU A 23 5.11 2.03 -20.45
N ILE A 24 6.32 1.49 -20.28
CA ILE A 24 7.43 2.18 -19.62
C ILE A 24 8.60 2.21 -20.59
N ARG A 25 8.93 3.41 -21.09
CA ARG A 25 10.07 3.66 -21.99
C ARG A 25 10.03 2.75 -23.24
N GLY A 26 8.87 2.60 -23.88
CA GLY A 26 8.68 1.79 -25.09
C GLY A 26 8.54 0.28 -24.87
N THR A 27 8.53 -0.18 -23.61
CA THR A 27 8.32 -1.60 -23.27
C THR A 27 7.01 -1.77 -22.50
N PHE A 28 6.21 -2.76 -22.90
CA PHE A 28 4.94 -3.09 -22.22
C PHE A 28 5.17 -4.08 -21.08
N TYR A 29 4.63 -3.76 -19.91
CA TYR A 29 4.64 -4.58 -18.70
C TYR A 29 3.22 -4.84 -18.23
N LYS A 30 2.97 -6.00 -17.61
CA LYS A 30 1.75 -6.18 -16.79
C LYS A 30 1.98 -5.59 -15.41
N ALA A 31 1.10 -4.69 -15.01
CA ALA A 31 1.10 -4.08 -13.68
C ALA A 31 -0.29 -4.23 -13.04
N PHE A 32 -0.33 -4.26 -11.70
CA PHE A 32 -1.60 -4.21 -10.97
C PHE A 32 -2.24 -2.83 -11.16
N ASN A 33 -3.52 -2.79 -11.50
CA ASN A 33 -4.23 -1.53 -11.83
C ASN A 33 -5.00 -0.95 -10.64
N LYS A 34 -5.00 -1.62 -9.49
CA LYS A 34 -5.60 -1.19 -8.22
C LYS A 34 -4.56 -1.00 -7.12
N VAL A 35 -3.44 -0.38 -7.47
CA VAL A 35 -2.40 -0.01 -6.49
C VAL A 35 -2.68 1.38 -5.91
N PRO A 36 -2.40 1.62 -4.62
CA PRO A 36 -2.41 2.96 -4.07
C PRO A 36 -1.46 3.88 -4.84
N ALA A 37 -1.92 5.09 -5.18
CA ALA A 37 -1.16 6.03 -6.01
C ALA A 37 0.03 6.65 -5.27
N ASP A 38 -0.05 6.76 -3.95
CA ASP A 38 1.00 7.29 -3.11
C ASP A 38 1.08 6.58 -1.75
N LEU A 39 2.12 6.95 -0.98
CA LEU A 39 2.34 6.38 0.34
C LEU A 39 1.20 6.69 1.31
N LYS A 40 0.53 7.83 1.19
CA LYS A 40 -0.59 8.18 2.08
C LYS A 40 -1.77 7.24 1.82
N GLU A 41 -2.13 7.04 0.55
CA GLU A 41 -3.20 6.14 0.16
C GLU A 41 -2.88 4.70 0.60
N LEU A 42 -1.63 4.26 0.47
CA LEU A 42 -1.17 2.96 0.96
C LEU A 42 -1.38 2.82 2.48
N LEU A 43 -0.99 3.85 3.24
CA LEU A 43 -1.14 3.82 4.69
C LEU A 43 -2.62 3.84 5.13
N GLU A 44 -3.45 4.61 4.43
CA GLU A 44 -4.90 4.67 4.65
C GLU A 44 -5.61 3.36 4.29
N TYR A 45 -5.18 2.70 3.20
CA TYR A 45 -5.67 1.37 2.86
C TYR A 45 -5.35 0.39 3.99
N GLY A 46 -4.11 0.36 4.48
CA GLY A 46 -3.71 -0.50 5.60
C GLY A 46 -4.61 -0.36 6.83
N LYS A 47 -5.05 0.86 7.17
CA LYS A 47 -5.96 1.12 8.30
C LYS A 47 -7.32 0.43 8.14
N LYS A 48 -7.81 0.29 6.90
CA LYS A 48 -9.15 -0.26 6.62
C LYS A 48 -9.17 -1.78 6.61
N VAL A 49 -8.11 -2.40 6.09
CA VAL A 49 -8.06 -3.85 5.90
C VAL A 49 -7.51 -4.60 7.11
N ARG A 50 -6.71 -3.96 7.97
CA ARG A 50 -6.07 -4.65 9.10
C ARG A 50 -5.88 -3.74 10.31
N GLU A 51 -6.23 -4.27 11.48
CA GLU A 51 -5.78 -3.73 12.77
C GLU A 51 -4.59 -4.57 13.24
N TRP A 52 -3.40 -3.96 13.24
CA TRP A 52 -2.20 -4.56 13.80
C TRP A 52 -1.87 -3.88 15.12
N GLU A 53 -2.15 -4.57 16.23
CA GLU A 53 -1.72 -4.13 17.56
C GLU A 53 -0.19 -4.12 17.68
N GLU A 54 0.49 -5.02 16.98
CA GLU A 54 1.95 -5.12 16.92
C GLU A 54 2.40 -4.93 15.46
N PHE A 55 2.63 -3.68 15.05
CA PHE A 55 3.06 -3.36 13.70
C PHE A 55 4.58 -3.23 13.60
N ILE A 56 5.18 -2.37 14.44
CA ILE A 56 6.63 -2.27 14.57
C ILE A 56 7.00 -2.89 15.90
N VAL A 57 7.86 -3.90 15.86
CA VAL A 57 8.40 -4.57 17.04
C VAL A 57 9.91 -4.39 17.03
N TYR A 58 10.42 -3.70 18.04
CA TYR A 58 11.85 -3.49 18.23
C TYR A 58 12.21 -3.73 19.69
N GLU A 59 13.06 -4.72 19.94
CA GLU A 59 13.37 -5.22 21.30
C GLU A 59 12.09 -5.51 22.12
N LYS A 60 11.84 -4.73 23.17
CA LYS A 60 10.65 -4.83 24.04
C LYS A 60 9.56 -3.82 23.67
N GLU A 61 9.81 -2.97 22.70
CA GLU A 61 8.88 -1.95 22.24
C GLU A 61 8.00 -2.49 21.13
N LYS A 62 6.72 -2.15 21.20
CA LYS A 62 5.70 -2.49 20.23
C LYS A 62 4.90 -1.25 19.93
N ILE A 63 4.74 -0.95 18.65
CA ILE A 63 3.95 0.18 18.18
C ILE A 63 2.84 -0.37 17.31
N SER A 64 1.60 0.04 17.60
CA SER A 64 0.45 -0.32 16.78
C SER A 64 0.51 0.38 15.42
N TYR A 65 -0.19 -0.16 14.44
CA TYR A 65 -0.26 0.48 13.11
C TYR A 65 -0.88 1.89 13.19
N LEU A 66 -1.85 2.08 14.07
CA LEU A 66 -2.49 3.38 14.29
C LEU A 66 -1.50 4.39 14.88
N ASP A 67 -0.74 3.99 15.90
CA ASP A 67 0.27 4.84 16.53
C ASP A 67 1.38 5.22 15.54
N PHE A 68 1.84 4.26 14.74
CA PHE A 68 2.78 4.52 13.65
C PHE A 68 2.24 5.56 12.68
N CYS A 69 1.02 5.38 12.15
CA CYS A 69 0.41 6.33 11.23
C CYS A 69 0.27 7.73 11.84
N ASN A 70 -0.07 7.81 13.13
CA ASN A 70 -0.17 9.08 13.86
C ASN A 70 1.19 9.77 13.99
N GLN A 71 2.26 9.01 14.28
CA GLN A 71 3.62 9.54 14.34
C GLN A 71 4.10 10.06 12.98
N VAL A 72 3.89 9.29 11.90
CA VAL A 72 4.21 9.71 10.53
C VAL A 72 3.47 10.99 10.15
N GLY A 73 2.18 11.09 10.47
CA GLY A 73 1.38 12.29 10.19
C GLY A 73 1.88 13.53 10.94
N LYS A 74 2.27 13.38 12.21
CA LYS A 74 2.88 14.48 12.99
C LYS A 74 4.21 14.92 12.41
N LEU A 75 5.09 13.97 12.09
CA LEU A 75 6.40 14.26 11.49
C LEU A 75 6.24 14.96 10.14
N SER A 76 5.37 14.45 9.26
CA SER A 76 5.07 15.07 7.98
C SER A 76 4.58 16.51 8.15
N SER A 77 3.65 16.74 9.07
CA SER A 77 3.13 18.09 9.38
C SER A 77 4.23 19.03 9.86
N PHE A 78 5.15 18.55 10.70
CA PHE A 78 6.29 19.32 11.18
C PHE A 78 7.26 19.65 10.05
N LEU A 79 7.63 18.67 9.22
CA LEU A 79 8.53 18.86 8.09
C LEU A 79 7.97 19.87 7.07
N GLN A 80 6.65 19.86 6.85
CA GLN A 80 6.00 20.84 5.98
C GLN A 80 6.00 22.25 6.58
N LYS A 81 5.64 22.39 7.86
CA LYS A 81 5.44 23.70 8.49
C LYS A 81 6.74 24.39 8.90
N GLU A 82 7.66 23.63 9.49
CA GLU A 82 8.86 24.18 10.12
C GLU A 82 10.10 24.07 9.22
N VAL A 83 10.17 23.06 8.35
CA VAL A 83 11.33 22.81 7.48
C VAL A 83 11.06 23.21 6.03
N GLY A 84 9.79 23.34 5.62
CA GLY A 84 9.41 23.77 4.27
C GLY A 84 9.51 22.67 3.20
N ILE A 85 9.52 21.40 3.60
CA ILE A 85 9.47 20.26 2.68
C ILE A 85 8.06 20.15 2.11
N LYS A 86 7.93 20.00 0.79
CA LYS A 86 6.64 19.89 0.08
C LYS A 86 6.32 18.45 -0.26
#